data_AF-A0A9X1HAR8-F1
#
_entry.id   AF-A0A9X1HAR8-F1
#
_cell.length_a   1.000
_cell.length_b   1.000
_cell.length_c   1.000
_cell.angle_alpha   90.00
_cell.angle_beta   90.00
_cell.angle_gamma   90.00
#
_symmetry.space_group_name_H-M   'P 1'
#
loop_
_entity.id
_entity.type
_entity.pdbx_description
1 polymer ?
#
loop_
_entity_poly.entity_id
_entity_poly.type
_entity_poly.pdbx_seq_one_letter_code
_entity_poly.pdbx_strand_id
1 'polypeptide(L)'
;MKKLLLLSLLFSKTILLSQTVLNTFPLNLNNLGQTQILNVEDEKTNDIYAFAWDNKNITILKYNKSVFLTNQFTDSIKYEKDRNLLGYTINQENKPMLFWISKNSKNILINKYDLDTKTSKSLNFNFPGNHEYIITSFQQHDAFYILAKEKDFEHLLLYKFKDGNCEIKMLDFSTFVFKNDRNVNFSFNALIKYFPITKMESDILNPIDLASKISKLYVLDDSMILTFDNSLIKTQAFDIDMKSGIIKEKTFNLPDSQKESRTSNSFYNDKKLFQMFASKEELLFEVKDFDSGNTIKKYSISKNDSIPFKTSPFFVQIDNRRPQQINNTAKFLKHLDGLPAGISVLKNKKSNFITFSGYGEYSDFYYQPDSFGDFGERVPYSISKMVYFDAVFDEKFDLTKDKKQEPFAIDNLFYFLNINKKISLFTTLKLKDYYILSYYDSATKQFIMRKFTDGFMMEDNGNPIMNKALFSNPASFGSIKSQ
;
A
#
# COMPACT_ATOMS: atom_id res chain seq x y z
N MET A 1 35.29 23.57 -33.44
CA MET A 1 35.32 22.74 -32.21
C MET A 1 34.63 23.40 -31.00
N LYS A 2 34.93 24.66 -30.62
CA LYS A 2 34.28 25.31 -29.46
C LYS A 2 32.74 25.41 -29.53
N LYS A 3 32.16 25.63 -30.71
CA LYS A 3 30.70 25.69 -30.90
C LYS A 3 30.00 24.33 -30.79
N LEU A 4 30.66 23.24 -31.22
CA LEU A 4 30.14 21.87 -31.04
C LEU A 4 30.21 21.42 -29.57
N LEU A 5 31.25 21.84 -28.84
CA LEU A 5 31.37 21.55 -27.41
C LEU A 5 30.26 22.23 -26.60
N LEU A 6 29.90 23.47 -26.95
CA LEU A 6 28.79 24.20 -26.32
C LEU A 6 27.44 23.53 -26.59
N LEU A 7 27.23 23.04 -27.83
CA LEU A 7 26.02 22.29 -28.19
C LEU A 7 25.95 20.95 -27.42
N SER A 8 27.07 20.23 -27.32
CA SER A 8 27.18 19.00 -26.54
C SER A 8 26.97 19.22 -25.03
N LEU A 9 27.39 20.36 -24.49
CA LEU A 9 27.18 20.75 -23.09
C LEU A 9 25.73 21.20 -22.80
N LEU A 10 25.02 21.72 -23.81
CA LEU A 10 23.61 22.05 -23.70
C LEU A 10 22.74 20.79 -23.77
N PHE A 11 23.09 19.82 -24.62
CA PHE A 11 22.39 18.53 -24.71
C PHE A 11 22.71 17.56 -23.54
N SER A 12 23.89 17.67 -22.90
CA SER A 12 24.20 16.84 -21.73
C SER A 12 23.38 17.20 -20.50
N LYS A 13 22.90 18.45 -20.39
CA LYS A 13 22.05 18.88 -19.26
C LYS A 13 20.57 18.55 -19.44
N THR A 14 20.08 18.30 -20.65
CA THR A 14 18.65 18.05 -20.89
C THR A 14 18.20 16.61 -20.66
N ILE A 15 19.14 15.66 -20.57
CA ILE A 15 18.84 14.22 -20.40
C ILE A 15 18.79 13.82 -18.90
N LEU A 16 19.04 14.76 -17.98
CA LEU A 16 19.20 14.47 -16.54
C LEU A 16 17.97 14.83 -15.67
N LEU A 17 16.81 15.14 -16.26
CA LEU A 17 15.59 15.42 -15.49
C LEU A 17 14.76 14.15 -15.32
N SER A 18 14.98 13.42 -14.23
CA SER A 18 14.15 12.27 -13.83
C SER A 18 12.73 12.63 -13.38
N GLN A 19 12.39 13.91 -13.46
CA GLN A 19 11.06 14.41 -13.15
C GLN A 19 10.65 15.39 -14.24
N THR A 20 9.61 15.03 -14.99
CA THR A 20 9.07 15.87 -16.06
C THR A 20 7.63 16.24 -15.69
N VAL A 21 7.32 17.54 -15.66
CA VAL A 21 5.93 17.99 -15.61
C VAL A 21 5.29 17.61 -16.94
N LEU A 22 4.29 16.73 -16.89
CA LEU A 22 3.57 16.24 -18.05
C LEU A 22 2.44 17.19 -18.44
N ASN A 23 1.72 17.71 -17.45
CA ASN A 23 0.60 18.61 -17.65
C ASN A 23 0.35 19.47 -16.41
N THR A 24 -0.24 20.65 -16.62
CA THR A 24 -0.71 21.56 -15.59
C THR A 24 -2.09 22.09 -15.98
N PHE A 25 -3.04 22.05 -15.06
CA PHE A 25 -4.40 22.54 -15.26
C PHE A 25 -4.79 23.51 -14.13
N PRO A 26 -5.21 24.76 -14.45
CA PRO A 26 -5.74 25.68 -13.44
C PRO A 26 -7.01 25.11 -12.81
N LEU A 27 -7.00 24.92 -11.50
CA LEU A 27 -8.12 24.32 -10.77
C LEU A 27 -8.31 25.07 -9.45
N ASN A 28 -9.53 25.50 -9.16
CA ASN A 28 -9.82 26.18 -7.90
C ASN A 28 -10.68 25.27 -7.03
N LEU A 29 -10.07 24.66 -6.02
CA LEU A 29 -10.74 23.77 -5.08
C LEU A 29 -11.16 24.55 -3.83
N ASN A 30 -12.43 24.43 -3.47
CA ASN A 30 -12.98 24.99 -2.24
C ASN A 30 -12.72 24.05 -1.06
N ASN A 31 -12.52 24.57 0.15
CA ASN A 31 -12.43 23.77 1.37
C ASN A 31 -11.52 22.52 1.25
N LEU A 32 -10.20 22.74 1.27
CA LEU A 32 -9.21 21.68 1.08
C LEU A 32 -9.35 20.48 2.05
N GLY A 33 -9.93 20.68 3.23
CA GLY A 33 -10.20 19.59 4.19
C GLY A 33 -11.29 18.59 3.76
N GLN A 34 -12.07 18.92 2.73
CA GLN A 34 -13.11 18.05 2.13
C GLN A 34 -12.83 17.77 0.65
N THR A 35 -11.57 17.94 0.23
CA THR A 35 -11.16 17.79 -1.16
C THR A 35 -10.36 16.51 -1.34
N GLN A 36 -10.56 15.82 -2.46
CA GLN A 36 -9.78 14.64 -2.82
C GLN A 36 -9.52 14.65 -4.33
N ILE A 37 -8.50 13.90 -4.73
CA ILE A 37 -8.14 13.69 -6.13
C ILE A 37 -7.85 12.22 -6.40
N LEU A 38 -8.18 11.77 -7.61
CA LEU A 38 -7.96 10.41 -8.08
C LEU A 38 -7.55 10.45 -9.55
N ASN A 39 -6.49 9.71 -9.91
CA ASN A 39 -6.10 9.51 -11.30
C ASN A 39 -6.19 8.03 -11.64
N VAL A 40 -6.72 7.74 -12.83
CA VAL A 40 -6.94 6.37 -13.31
C VAL A 40 -6.61 6.29 -14.78
N GLU A 41 -6.14 5.12 -15.21
CA GLU A 41 -5.95 4.77 -16.61
C GLU A 41 -7.14 3.92 -17.08
N ASP A 42 -7.64 4.20 -18.28
CA ASP A 42 -8.50 3.28 -19.02
C ASP A 42 -7.62 2.19 -19.66
N GLU A 43 -7.75 0.95 -19.21
CA GLU A 43 -6.92 -0.17 -19.67
C GLU A 43 -7.02 -0.41 -21.20
N LYS A 44 -8.15 -0.04 -21.82
CA LYS A 44 -8.37 -0.25 -23.27
C LYS A 44 -7.72 0.85 -24.10
N THR A 45 -7.96 2.10 -23.74
CA THR A 45 -7.54 3.26 -24.55
C THR A 45 -6.18 3.81 -24.12
N ASN A 46 -5.75 3.50 -22.89
CA ASN A 46 -4.66 4.15 -22.16
C ASN A 46 -4.89 5.67 -21.99
N ASP A 47 -6.15 6.13 -22.10
CA ASP A 47 -6.53 7.48 -21.71
C ASP A 47 -6.49 7.59 -20.18
N ILE A 48 -6.14 8.78 -19.67
CA ILE A 48 -6.03 9.04 -18.24
C ILE A 48 -7.18 9.96 -17.83
N TYR A 49 -7.93 9.55 -16.81
CA TYR A 49 -8.95 10.39 -16.19
C TYR A 49 -8.42 10.89 -14.84
N ALA A 50 -8.45 12.20 -14.64
CA ALA A 50 -8.20 12.83 -13.36
C ALA A 50 -9.52 13.38 -12.81
N PHE A 51 -9.88 12.92 -11.62
CA PHE A 51 -11.02 13.39 -10.84
C PHE A 51 -10.49 14.26 -9.72
N ALA A 52 -11.03 15.45 -9.59
CA ALA A 52 -10.76 16.34 -8.47
C ALA A 52 -12.08 16.92 -7.99
N TRP A 53 -12.40 16.74 -6.72
CA TRP A 53 -13.66 17.22 -6.17
C TRP A 53 -13.47 17.89 -4.84
N ASP A 54 -14.33 18.88 -4.60
CA ASP A 54 -14.48 19.56 -3.33
C ASP A 54 -15.91 19.35 -2.79
N ASN A 55 -16.32 20.17 -1.84
CA ASN A 55 -17.65 20.09 -1.24
C ASN A 55 -18.79 20.67 -2.11
N LYS A 56 -18.48 21.20 -3.30
CA LYS A 56 -19.44 21.82 -4.22
C LYS A 56 -19.44 21.16 -5.60
N ASN A 57 -18.28 20.82 -6.14
CA ASN A 57 -18.14 20.36 -7.51
C ASN A 57 -17.16 19.19 -7.60
N ILE A 58 -17.39 18.35 -8.60
CA ILE A 58 -16.43 17.39 -9.12
C ILE A 58 -16.00 17.84 -10.51
N THR A 59 -14.70 17.96 -10.73
CA THR A 59 -14.08 18.22 -12.02
C THR A 59 -13.40 16.96 -12.52
N ILE A 60 -13.73 16.58 -13.74
CA ILE A 60 -13.22 15.41 -14.45
C ILE A 60 -12.42 15.91 -15.64
N LEU A 61 -11.15 15.56 -15.69
CA LEU A 61 -10.24 15.89 -16.78
C LEU A 61 -9.87 14.60 -17.50
N LYS A 62 -10.11 14.56 -18.81
CA LYS A 62 -9.73 13.43 -19.65
C LYS A 62 -8.51 13.80 -20.48
N TYR A 63 -7.46 13.03 -20.32
CA TYR A 63 -6.23 13.12 -21.09
C TYR A 63 -6.07 11.90 -21.99
N ASN A 64 -5.44 12.06 -23.14
CA ASN A 64 -5.03 10.91 -23.94
C ASN A 64 -3.78 10.22 -23.36
N LYS A 65 -3.36 9.10 -23.94
CA LYS A 65 -2.13 8.37 -23.58
C LYS A 65 -0.83 9.20 -23.56
N SER A 66 -0.81 10.35 -24.25
CA SER A 66 0.33 11.29 -24.28
C SER A 66 0.17 12.45 -23.29
N VAL A 67 -0.84 12.37 -22.41
CA VAL A 67 -1.16 13.33 -21.36
C VAL A 67 -1.55 14.72 -21.90
N PHE A 68 -2.10 14.77 -23.11
CA PHE A 68 -2.77 15.97 -23.63
C PHE A 68 -4.24 15.97 -23.21
N LEU A 69 -4.71 17.09 -22.67
CA LEU A 69 -6.11 17.24 -22.28
C LEU A 69 -7.00 17.19 -23.53
N THR A 70 -7.91 16.23 -23.58
CA THR A 70 -8.82 16.02 -24.71
C THR A 70 -10.27 16.37 -24.38
N ASN A 71 -10.67 16.28 -23.11
CA ASN A 71 -12.02 16.63 -22.68
C ASN A 71 -12.04 17.01 -21.18
N GLN A 72 -13.06 17.73 -20.75
CA GLN A 72 -13.28 18.07 -19.34
C GLN A 72 -14.77 18.17 -19.01
N PHE A 73 -15.17 17.85 -17.78
CA PHE A 73 -16.54 18.03 -17.32
C PHE A 73 -16.54 18.41 -15.84
N THR A 74 -17.30 19.43 -15.47
CA THR A 74 -17.54 19.79 -14.08
C THR A 74 -19.01 19.59 -13.77
N ASP A 75 -19.30 18.82 -12.73
CA ASP A 75 -20.64 18.60 -12.21
C ASP A 75 -20.72 19.05 -10.74
N SER A 76 -21.92 19.32 -10.26
CA SER A 76 -22.16 19.70 -8.87
C SER A 76 -22.30 18.47 -7.98
N ILE A 77 -21.69 18.54 -6.80
CA ILE A 77 -21.88 17.57 -5.72
C ILE A 77 -23.31 17.71 -5.19
N LYS A 78 -24.08 16.62 -5.25
CA LYS A 78 -25.48 16.53 -4.81
C LYS A 78 -25.57 15.59 -3.61
N TYR A 79 -25.31 14.30 -3.83
CA TYR A 79 -25.52 13.24 -2.85
C TYR A 79 -24.20 12.69 -2.27
N GLU A 80 -23.06 13.19 -2.74
CA GLU A 80 -21.70 12.74 -2.41
C GLU A 80 -21.10 13.48 -1.21
N LYS A 81 -21.67 14.63 -0.81
CA LYS A 81 -21.10 15.56 0.19
C LYS A 81 -20.71 14.92 1.53
N ASP A 82 -21.37 13.83 1.89
CA ASP A 82 -21.17 13.07 3.14
C ASP A 82 -20.70 11.62 2.90
N ARG A 83 -20.09 11.35 1.75
CA ARG A 83 -19.65 10.02 1.33
C ARG A 83 -18.16 10.00 1.05
N ASN A 84 -17.57 8.82 1.19
CA ASN A 84 -16.18 8.59 0.80
C ASN A 84 -16.14 7.94 -0.58
N LEU A 85 -15.18 8.35 -1.42
CA LEU A 85 -14.93 7.64 -2.67
C LEU A 85 -14.32 6.27 -2.33
N LEU A 86 -14.92 5.21 -2.86
CA LEU A 86 -14.49 3.83 -2.66
C LEU A 86 -13.78 3.27 -3.90
N GLY A 87 -14.14 3.75 -5.09
CA GLY A 87 -13.52 3.29 -6.33
C GLY A 87 -14.17 3.83 -7.59
N TYR A 88 -13.78 3.24 -8.72
CA TYR A 88 -14.21 3.65 -10.05
C TYR A 88 -14.32 2.46 -11.01
N THR A 89 -15.02 2.66 -12.13
CA THR A 89 -14.95 1.83 -13.34
C THR A 89 -15.00 2.72 -14.58
N ILE A 90 -14.44 2.28 -15.69
CA ILE A 90 -14.62 2.92 -17.00
C ILE A 90 -15.32 1.90 -17.89
N ASN A 91 -16.55 2.20 -18.29
CA ASN A 91 -17.33 1.26 -19.09
C ASN A 91 -16.86 1.25 -20.56
N GLN A 92 -17.41 0.34 -21.36
CA GLN A 92 -17.07 0.24 -22.79
C GLN A 92 -17.39 1.50 -23.62
N GLU A 93 -18.21 2.40 -23.10
CA GLU A 93 -18.55 3.68 -23.73
C GLU A 93 -17.60 4.83 -23.29
N ASN A 94 -16.50 4.53 -22.60
CA ASN A 94 -15.56 5.50 -22.02
C ASN A 94 -16.21 6.48 -21.03
N LYS A 95 -17.30 6.04 -20.38
CA LYS A 95 -18.03 6.81 -19.38
C LYS A 95 -17.57 6.37 -17.99
N PRO A 96 -16.82 7.22 -17.28
CA PRO A 96 -16.36 6.86 -15.95
C PRO A 96 -17.54 6.79 -14.97
N MET A 97 -17.47 5.82 -14.07
CA MET A 97 -18.38 5.68 -12.95
C MET A 97 -17.59 5.76 -11.65
N LEU A 98 -18.05 6.56 -10.70
CA LEU A 98 -17.47 6.68 -9.36
C LEU A 98 -18.40 6.09 -8.31
N PHE A 99 -17.83 5.36 -7.35
CA PHE A 99 -18.54 4.62 -6.31
C PHE A 99 -18.31 5.27 -4.96
N TRP A 100 -19.37 5.76 -4.32
CA TRP A 100 -19.33 6.56 -3.10
C TRP A 100 -20.03 5.85 -1.94
N ILE A 101 -19.26 5.42 -0.94
CA ILE A 101 -19.77 4.68 0.21
C ILE A 101 -20.38 5.63 1.24
N SER A 102 -21.54 5.26 1.79
CA SER A 102 -22.15 5.98 2.92
C SER A 102 -21.31 5.85 4.19
N LYS A 103 -21.42 6.82 5.13
CA LYS A 103 -20.66 6.78 6.41
C LYS A 103 -20.87 5.50 7.22
N ASN A 104 -22.04 4.87 7.12
CA ASN A 104 -22.36 3.62 7.81
C ASN A 104 -22.04 2.35 6.99
N SER A 105 -21.42 2.50 5.81
CA SER A 105 -21.06 1.42 4.89
C SER A 105 -22.23 0.53 4.45
N LYS A 106 -23.48 1.02 4.49
CA LYS A 106 -24.67 0.24 4.11
C LYS A 106 -25.13 0.44 2.67
N ASN A 107 -24.72 1.51 2.00
CA ASN A 107 -25.05 1.72 0.60
C ASN A 107 -23.98 2.48 -0.17
N ILE A 108 -23.94 2.23 -1.47
CA ILE A 108 -23.05 2.88 -2.43
C ILE A 108 -23.90 3.71 -3.38
N LEU A 109 -23.55 4.98 -3.50
CA LEU A 109 -24.01 5.85 -4.57
C LEU A 109 -23.05 5.70 -5.75
N ILE A 110 -23.59 5.44 -6.94
CA ILE A 110 -22.82 5.21 -8.15
C ILE A 110 -23.15 6.33 -9.13
N ASN A 111 -22.17 7.17 -9.45
CA ASN A 111 -22.35 8.26 -10.41
C ASN A 111 -21.69 7.91 -11.74
N LYS A 112 -22.48 7.84 -12.81
CA LYS A 112 -22.01 7.71 -14.19
C LYS A 112 -21.89 9.11 -14.78
N TYR A 113 -20.75 9.42 -15.37
CA TYR A 113 -20.49 10.71 -16.03
C TYR A 113 -20.34 10.53 -17.54
N ASP A 114 -20.98 11.40 -18.30
CA ASP A 114 -20.90 11.46 -19.75
C ASP A 114 -20.24 12.78 -20.14
N LEU A 115 -18.95 12.71 -20.47
CA LEU A 115 -18.13 13.88 -20.75
C LEU A 115 -18.46 14.51 -22.11
N ASP A 116 -19.13 13.80 -23.02
CA ASP A 116 -19.48 14.33 -24.34
C ASP A 116 -20.74 15.18 -24.25
N THR A 117 -21.75 14.69 -23.52
CA THR A 117 -23.01 15.42 -23.30
C THR A 117 -22.98 16.36 -22.09
N LYS A 118 -21.92 16.30 -21.26
CA LYS A 118 -21.81 17.04 -20.00
C LYS A 118 -22.96 16.74 -19.04
N THR A 119 -23.32 15.46 -18.94
CA THR A 119 -24.39 15.00 -18.05
C THR A 119 -23.91 13.93 -17.08
N SER A 120 -24.62 13.79 -15.97
CA SER A 120 -24.39 12.73 -14.99
C SER A 120 -25.70 12.03 -14.61
N LYS A 121 -25.59 10.77 -14.20
CA LYS A 121 -26.69 9.97 -13.66
C LYS A 121 -26.22 9.22 -12.42
N SER A 122 -27.09 9.15 -11.42
CA SER A 122 -26.82 8.47 -10.17
C SER A 122 -27.66 7.20 -10.03
N LEU A 123 -27.05 6.14 -9.52
CA LEU A 123 -27.69 4.89 -9.13
C LEU A 123 -27.34 4.63 -7.66
N ASN A 124 -28.15 3.83 -6.97
CA ASN A 124 -27.85 3.40 -5.60
C ASN A 124 -27.79 1.87 -5.53
N PHE A 125 -26.83 1.37 -4.76
CA PHE A 125 -26.70 -0.04 -4.42
C PHE A 125 -26.75 -0.18 -2.90
N ASN A 126 -27.69 -0.98 -2.40
CA ASN A 126 -27.75 -1.30 -0.98
C ASN A 126 -27.08 -2.65 -0.75
N PHE A 127 -26.21 -2.72 0.26
CA PHE A 127 -25.65 -4.00 0.65
C PHE A 127 -26.74 -4.93 1.20
N PRO A 128 -26.66 -6.24 0.93
CA PRO A 128 -27.48 -7.26 1.59
C PRO A 128 -27.45 -7.16 3.12
N GLY A 129 -28.52 -7.60 3.78
CA GLY A 129 -28.64 -7.50 5.25
C GLY A 129 -27.60 -8.32 6.04
N ASN A 130 -27.04 -9.36 5.42
CA ASN A 130 -25.95 -10.19 5.94
C ASN A 130 -24.56 -9.56 5.74
N HIS A 131 -24.43 -8.34 5.17
CA HIS A 131 -23.18 -7.60 5.14
C HIS A 131 -22.82 -7.03 6.51
N GLU A 132 -21.63 -7.36 7.01
CA GLU A 132 -21.10 -6.84 8.26
C GLU A 132 -20.27 -5.56 8.03
N TYR A 133 -19.09 -5.70 7.42
CA TYR A 133 -18.18 -4.60 7.11
C TYR A 133 -17.36 -4.86 5.83
N ILE A 134 -16.88 -3.78 5.21
CA ILE A 134 -15.97 -3.83 4.06
C ILE A 134 -14.55 -4.10 4.55
N ILE A 135 -13.89 -5.12 3.99
CA ILE A 135 -12.48 -5.44 4.26
C ILE A 135 -11.59 -4.56 3.38
N THR A 136 -11.83 -4.57 2.07
CA THR A 136 -11.08 -3.75 1.12
C THR A 136 -11.86 -3.59 -0.19
N SER A 137 -11.35 -2.75 -1.08
CA SER A 137 -11.83 -2.58 -2.44
C SER A 137 -10.67 -2.40 -3.41
N PHE A 138 -10.87 -2.81 -4.66
CA PHE A 138 -9.84 -2.74 -5.70
C PHE A 138 -10.46 -2.70 -7.09
N GLN A 139 -9.68 -2.29 -8.09
CA GLN A 139 -10.09 -2.24 -9.50
C GLN A 139 -9.24 -3.18 -10.33
N GLN A 140 -9.87 -3.83 -11.31
CA GLN A 140 -9.20 -4.77 -12.21
C GLN A 140 -10.07 -5.10 -13.42
N HIS A 141 -9.50 -5.09 -14.63
CA HIS A 141 -10.18 -5.51 -15.86
C HIS A 141 -11.51 -4.75 -16.10
N ASP A 142 -11.47 -3.43 -15.93
CA ASP A 142 -12.61 -2.49 -15.97
C ASP A 142 -13.72 -2.77 -14.95
N ALA A 143 -13.48 -3.65 -13.97
CA ALA A 143 -14.42 -3.96 -12.90
C ALA A 143 -13.94 -3.39 -11.57
N PHE A 144 -14.90 -3.03 -10.73
CA PHE A 144 -14.66 -2.59 -9.37
C PHE A 144 -15.10 -3.67 -8.39
N TYR A 145 -14.21 -4.05 -7.49
CA TYR A 145 -14.43 -5.11 -6.53
C TYR A 145 -14.48 -4.56 -5.11
N ILE A 146 -15.34 -5.18 -4.29
CA ILE A 146 -15.38 -4.98 -2.85
C ILE A 146 -15.31 -6.35 -2.20
N LEU A 147 -14.34 -6.57 -1.33
CA LEU A 147 -14.29 -7.73 -0.45
C LEU A 147 -14.86 -7.32 0.90
N ALA A 148 -15.83 -8.07 1.40
CA ALA A 148 -16.50 -7.78 2.66
C ALA A 148 -16.72 -9.03 3.51
N LYS A 149 -16.95 -8.82 4.80
CA LYS A 149 -17.32 -9.87 5.75
C LYS A 149 -18.83 -10.10 5.73
N GLU A 150 -19.24 -11.36 5.65
CA GLU A 150 -20.62 -11.78 5.94
C GLU A 150 -20.83 -11.92 7.44
N LYS A 151 -21.97 -11.51 7.98
CA LYS A 151 -22.19 -11.43 9.43
C LYS A 151 -22.20 -12.79 10.15
N ASP A 152 -22.98 -13.74 9.64
CA ASP A 152 -23.38 -14.92 10.41
C ASP A 152 -22.63 -16.21 10.01
N PHE A 153 -21.85 -16.16 8.92
CA PHE A 153 -21.17 -17.31 8.35
C PHE A 153 -19.65 -17.11 8.26
N GLU A 154 -18.92 -18.21 8.09
CA GLU A 154 -17.46 -18.24 7.88
C GLU A 154 -17.11 -17.86 6.43
N HIS A 155 -17.79 -16.84 5.89
CA HIS A 155 -17.70 -16.45 4.49
C HIS A 155 -17.14 -15.05 4.33
N LEU A 156 -16.50 -14.84 3.18
CA LEU A 156 -16.29 -13.51 2.60
C LEU A 156 -17.23 -13.33 1.40
N LEU A 157 -17.66 -12.09 1.17
CA LEU A 157 -18.47 -11.70 0.03
C LEU A 157 -17.62 -10.83 -0.91
N LEU A 158 -17.44 -11.30 -2.15
CA LEU A 158 -16.78 -10.55 -3.21
C LEU A 158 -17.86 -9.95 -4.13
N TYR A 159 -18.06 -8.64 -4.02
CA TYR A 159 -18.92 -7.87 -4.90
C TYR A 159 -18.12 -7.45 -6.13
N LYS A 160 -18.66 -7.65 -7.32
CA LYS A 160 -18.06 -7.24 -8.59
C LYS A 160 -19.03 -6.33 -9.33
N PHE A 161 -18.67 -5.05 -9.41
CA PHE A 161 -19.38 -4.05 -10.17
C PHE A 161 -18.79 -3.93 -11.57
N LYS A 162 -19.62 -4.15 -12.58
CA LYS A 162 -19.24 -3.99 -13.99
C LYS A 162 -20.45 -3.63 -14.83
N ASP A 163 -20.31 -2.63 -15.70
CA ASP A 163 -21.34 -2.17 -16.63
C ASP A 163 -22.71 -1.90 -15.96
N GLY A 164 -22.68 -1.34 -14.74
CA GLY A 164 -23.88 -1.01 -13.96
C GLY A 164 -24.53 -2.19 -13.21
N ASN A 165 -24.00 -3.41 -13.35
CA ASN A 165 -24.45 -4.59 -12.62
C ASN A 165 -23.52 -4.92 -11.45
N CYS A 166 -24.04 -5.62 -10.45
CA CYS A 166 -23.27 -6.15 -9.32
C CYS A 166 -23.47 -7.67 -9.20
N GLU A 167 -22.41 -8.44 -9.41
CA GLU A 167 -22.36 -9.87 -9.10
C GLU A 167 -21.82 -10.04 -7.67
N ILE A 168 -22.43 -10.93 -6.88
CA ILE A 168 -21.95 -11.24 -5.53
C ILE A 168 -21.49 -12.69 -5.52
N LYS A 169 -20.23 -12.90 -5.15
CA LYS A 169 -19.65 -14.23 -4.96
C LYS A 169 -19.41 -14.49 -3.48
N MET A 170 -19.88 -15.64 -3.02
CA MET A 170 -19.63 -16.12 -1.66
C MET A 170 -18.37 -16.99 -1.66
N LEU A 171 -17.46 -16.70 -0.75
CA LEU A 171 -16.20 -17.41 -0.55
C LEU A 171 -16.27 -18.11 0.81
N ASP A 172 -16.51 -19.42 0.79
CA ASP A 172 -16.80 -20.21 2.00
C ASP A 172 -15.54 -20.80 2.63
N PHE A 173 -15.20 -20.36 3.85
CA PHE A 173 -14.06 -20.85 4.62
C PHE A 173 -14.44 -21.87 5.71
N SER A 174 -15.70 -22.27 5.81
CA SER A 174 -16.22 -23.13 6.90
C SER A 174 -15.57 -24.51 6.98
N THR A 175 -15.05 -25.01 5.86
CA THR A 175 -14.42 -26.34 5.76
C THR A 175 -12.94 -26.34 6.15
N PHE A 176 -12.31 -25.17 6.31
CA PHE A 176 -10.88 -25.07 6.63
C PHE A 176 -10.64 -25.00 8.15
N VAL A 177 -9.51 -25.55 8.58
CA VAL A 177 -9.13 -25.60 9.99
C VAL A 177 -8.06 -24.55 10.28
N PHE A 178 -8.36 -23.66 11.23
CA PHE A 178 -7.41 -22.66 11.71
C PHE A 178 -6.95 -23.01 13.12
N LYS A 179 -5.62 -22.99 13.35
CA LYS A 179 -5.01 -23.38 14.62
C LYS A 179 -3.95 -22.38 15.05
N ASN A 180 -3.87 -22.14 16.36
CA ASN A 180 -2.83 -21.30 16.94
C ASN A 180 -1.61 -22.16 17.32
N ASP A 181 -0.59 -21.51 17.89
CA ASP A 181 0.66 -22.18 18.32
C ASP A 181 0.46 -23.22 19.44
N ARG A 182 -0.67 -23.17 20.14
CA ARG A 182 -1.06 -24.16 21.14
C ARG A 182 -1.91 -25.29 20.54
N ASN A 183 -1.97 -25.36 19.21
CA ASN A 183 -2.78 -26.33 18.45
C ASN A 183 -4.29 -26.26 18.78
N VAL A 184 -4.76 -25.12 19.29
CA VAL A 184 -6.18 -24.88 19.58
C VAL A 184 -6.86 -24.41 18.30
N ASN A 185 -7.95 -25.08 17.95
CA ASN A 185 -8.78 -24.70 16.81
C ASN A 185 -9.56 -23.42 17.10
N PHE A 186 -9.74 -22.58 16.09
CA PHE A 186 -10.64 -21.44 16.13
C PHE A 186 -11.27 -21.21 14.76
N SER A 187 -12.36 -20.44 14.71
CA SER A 187 -13.07 -20.19 13.45
C SER A 187 -12.39 -19.13 12.60
N PHE A 188 -12.69 -19.10 11.30
CA PHE A 188 -12.21 -18.06 10.39
C PHE A 188 -12.67 -16.66 10.86
N ASN A 189 -13.90 -16.55 11.36
CA ASN A 189 -14.46 -15.32 11.90
C ASN A 189 -13.67 -14.83 13.12
N ALA A 190 -13.27 -15.74 14.01
CA ALA A 190 -12.38 -15.39 15.11
C ALA A 190 -11.01 -14.93 14.59
N LEU A 191 -10.43 -15.63 13.60
CA LEU A 191 -9.15 -15.28 13.00
C LEU A 191 -9.12 -13.82 12.54
N ILE A 192 -10.06 -13.46 11.66
CA ILE A 192 -10.04 -12.15 11.01
C ILE A 192 -10.56 -11.03 11.90
N LYS A 193 -11.27 -11.36 12.98
CA LYS A 193 -11.62 -10.41 14.03
C LYS A 193 -10.39 -9.99 14.85
N TYR A 194 -9.54 -10.94 15.23
CA TYR A 194 -8.31 -10.65 15.97
C TYR A 194 -7.17 -10.18 15.08
N PHE A 195 -7.13 -10.66 13.83
CA PHE A 195 -6.13 -10.33 12.84
C PHE A 195 -6.82 -9.89 11.54
N PRO A 196 -7.28 -8.63 11.46
CA PRO A 196 -7.95 -8.09 10.28
C PRO A 196 -7.15 -8.29 9.00
N ILE A 197 -7.82 -8.73 7.94
CA ILE A 197 -7.23 -8.89 6.62
C ILE A 197 -6.79 -7.52 6.10
N THR A 198 -5.51 -7.40 5.75
CA THR A 198 -4.93 -6.18 5.19
C THR A 198 -4.48 -6.43 3.76
N LYS A 199 -4.91 -5.60 2.81
CA LYS A 199 -4.45 -5.69 1.41
C LYS A 199 -2.99 -5.21 1.32
N MET A 200 -2.15 -6.01 0.69
CA MET A 200 -0.79 -5.64 0.31
C MET A 200 -0.75 -5.22 -1.16
N GLU A 201 0.12 -4.27 -1.47
CA GLU A 201 0.40 -3.86 -2.85
C GLU A 201 1.67 -4.56 -3.35
N SER A 202 1.61 -5.29 -4.46
CA SER A 202 2.77 -6.03 -4.99
C SER A 202 3.79 -5.12 -5.70
N ASP A 203 3.35 -3.91 -6.03
CA ASP A 203 4.00 -3.02 -6.99
C ASP A 203 4.59 -1.75 -6.38
N ILE A 204 4.25 -1.47 -5.13
CA ILE A 204 4.80 -0.35 -4.35
C ILE A 204 5.31 -0.87 -3.02
N LEU A 205 6.15 -0.08 -2.35
CA LEU A 205 6.62 -0.42 -1.03
C LEU A 205 5.45 -0.40 -0.04
N ASN A 206 5.20 -1.55 0.61
CA ASN A 206 4.22 -1.61 1.69
C ASN A 206 4.81 -0.98 2.96
N PRO A 207 4.05 -0.11 3.66
CA PRO A 207 4.40 0.37 4.99
C PRO A 207 4.72 -0.78 5.95
N ILE A 208 5.71 -0.56 6.83
CA ILE A 208 6.22 -1.60 7.75
C ILE A 208 5.12 -2.12 8.69
N ASP A 209 4.24 -1.23 9.15
CA ASP A 209 3.10 -1.54 10.00
C ASP A 209 2.08 -2.47 9.31
N LEU A 210 1.85 -2.28 8.00
CA LEU A 210 1.00 -3.16 7.19
C LEU A 210 1.70 -4.48 6.88
N ALA A 211 2.98 -4.45 6.50
CA ALA A 211 3.77 -5.65 6.21
C ALA A 211 3.93 -6.57 7.44
N SER A 212 3.79 -6.02 8.66
CA SER A 212 3.86 -6.79 9.91
C SER A 212 2.53 -7.44 10.32
N LYS A 213 1.44 -7.24 9.56
CA LYS A 213 0.12 -7.84 9.86
C LYS A 213 0.13 -9.35 9.60
N ILE A 214 -0.62 -10.08 10.43
CA ILE A 214 -0.74 -11.54 10.37
C ILE A 214 -1.56 -12.01 9.16
N SER A 215 -2.65 -11.30 8.85
CA SER A 215 -3.58 -11.64 7.76
C SER A 215 -3.37 -10.69 6.60
N LYS A 216 -2.87 -11.20 5.47
CA LYS A 216 -2.57 -10.37 4.28
C LYS A 216 -3.34 -10.87 3.06
N LEU A 217 -3.78 -9.93 2.24
CA LEU A 217 -4.46 -10.16 0.97
C LEU A 217 -3.62 -9.61 -0.17
N TYR A 218 -3.41 -10.42 -1.20
CA TYR A 218 -2.77 -10.03 -2.45
C TYR A 218 -3.76 -10.25 -3.58
N VAL A 219 -4.00 -9.20 -4.36
CA VAL A 219 -4.90 -9.26 -5.53
C VAL A 219 -4.03 -9.51 -6.76
N LEU A 220 -4.37 -10.55 -7.53
CA LEU A 220 -3.75 -10.94 -8.80
C LEU A 220 -4.79 -10.85 -9.93
N ASP A 221 -4.38 -10.97 -11.18
CA ASP A 221 -5.23 -10.81 -12.39
C ASP A 221 -6.58 -11.55 -12.32
N ASP A 222 -6.56 -12.82 -11.92
CA ASP A 222 -7.75 -13.68 -11.88
C ASP A 222 -7.96 -14.38 -10.52
N SER A 223 -7.06 -14.18 -9.57
CA SER A 223 -7.15 -14.77 -8.23
C SER A 223 -6.76 -13.80 -7.12
N MET A 224 -7.11 -14.19 -5.89
CA MET A 224 -6.64 -13.54 -4.67
C MET A 224 -5.85 -14.55 -3.85
N ILE A 225 -4.75 -14.10 -3.24
CA ILE A 225 -4.03 -14.89 -2.25
C ILE A 225 -4.30 -14.30 -0.88
N LEU A 226 -4.81 -15.12 0.05
CA LEU A 226 -4.81 -14.80 1.47
C LEU A 226 -3.68 -15.57 2.16
N THR A 227 -2.92 -14.91 3.03
CA THR A 227 -1.91 -15.56 3.88
C THR A 227 -2.17 -15.23 5.35
N PHE A 228 -2.00 -16.24 6.20
CA PHE A 228 -2.15 -16.15 7.64
C PHE A 228 -0.89 -16.68 8.32
N ASP A 229 -0.19 -15.79 9.02
CA ASP A 229 1.00 -16.08 9.82
C ASP A 229 0.64 -16.20 11.32
N ASN A 230 -0.55 -16.73 11.62
CA ASN A 230 -1.05 -16.86 13.00
C ASN A 230 -0.42 -18.05 13.76
N SER A 231 0.54 -18.72 13.14
CA SER A 231 1.31 -19.79 13.75
C SER A 231 2.81 -19.65 13.46
N LEU A 232 3.64 -19.89 14.48
CA LEU A 232 5.10 -19.88 14.46
C LEU A 232 5.72 -21.13 13.81
N ILE A 233 4.91 -22.08 13.34
CA ILE A 233 5.39 -23.27 12.61
C ILE A 233 5.05 -23.27 11.12
N LYS A 234 4.07 -22.47 10.68
CA LYS A 234 3.63 -22.46 9.28
C LYS A 234 2.91 -21.17 8.89
N THR A 235 3.02 -20.80 7.63
CA THR A 235 2.09 -19.89 6.96
C THR A 235 0.98 -20.73 6.33
N GLN A 236 -0.28 -20.43 6.66
CA GLN A 236 -1.45 -20.97 5.97
C GLN A 236 -1.86 -19.98 4.87
N ALA A 237 -2.05 -20.46 3.64
CA ALA A 237 -2.40 -19.62 2.51
C ALA A 237 -3.61 -20.18 1.75
N PHE A 238 -4.36 -19.30 1.12
CA PHE A 238 -5.52 -19.65 0.29
C PHE A 238 -5.41 -18.97 -1.06
N ASP A 239 -5.40 -19.76 -2.12
CA ASP A 239 -5.51 -19.30 -3.50
C ASP A 239 -6.98 -19.35 -3.93
N ILE A 240 -7.54 -18.18 -4.19
CA ILE A 240 -8.98 -17.96 -4.40
C ILE A 240 -9.18 -17.54 -5.84
N ASP A 241 -9.78 -18.40 -6.65
CA ASP A 241 -10.15 -18.06 -8.02
C ASP A 241 -11.38 -17.13 -8.00
N MET A 242 -11.23 -15.89 -8.50
CA MET A 242 -12.29 -14.88 -8.43
C MET A 242 -13.47 -15.16 -9.37
N LYS A 243 -13.26 -15.99 -10.41
CA LYS A 243 -14.29 -16.33 -11.41
C LYS A 243 -15.18 -17.46 -10.94
N SER A 244 -14.63 -18.51 -10.36
CA SER A 244 -15.34 -19.71 -9.90
C SER A 244 -15.70 -19.65 -8.41
N GLY A 245 -14.95 -18.88 -7.61
CA GLY A 245 -15.07 -18.88 -6.15
C GLY A 245 -14.41 -20.09 -5.48
N ILE A 246 -13.68 -20.92 -6.23
CA ILE A 246 -12.96 -22.08 -5.68
C ILE A 246 -11.80 -21.58 -4.82
N ILE A 247 -11.69 -22.13 -3.61
CA ILE A 247 -10.65 -21.82 -2.63
C ILE A 247 -9.74 -23.05 -2.48
N LYS A 248 -8.44 -22.86 -2.68
CA LYS A 248 -7.42 -23.90 -2.49
C LYS A 248 -6.50 -23.54 -1.34
N GLU A 249 -6.50 -24.35 -0.30
CA GLU A 249 -5.57 -24.21 0.82
C GLU A 249 -4.16 -24.69 0.42
N LYS A 250 -3.14 -23.93 0.84
CA LYS A 250 -1.74 -24.30 0.81
C LYS A 250 -1.13 -24.05 2.19
N THR A 251 -0.17 -24.88 2.59
CA THR A 251 0.55 -24.74 3.85
C THR A 251 2.05 -24.70 3.58
N PHE A 252 2.74 -23.74 4.19
CA PHE A 252 4.18 -23.58 4.06
C PHE A 252 4.81 -23.59 5.44
N ASN A 253 5.56 -24.65 5.76
CA ASN A 253 6.30 -24.72 7.03
C ASN A 253 7.23 -23.53 7.15
N LEU A 254 7.32 -22.93 8.33
CA LEU A 254 8.30 -21.89 8.61
C LEU A 254 9.70 -22.51 8.80
N PRO A 255 10.79 -21.72 8.70
CA PRO A 255 12.12 -22.21 8.97
C PRO A 255 12.23 -22.79 10.39
N ASP A 256 12.73 -24.03 10.51
CA ASP A 256 12.90 -24.68 11.81
C ASP A 256 13.91 -23.92 12.70
N SER A 257 13.46 -23.50 13.88
CA SER A 257 14.31 -22.92 14.92
C SER A 257 14.16 -23.73 16.22
N GLN A 258 15.27 -23.91 16.94
CA GLN A 258 15.29 -24.51 18.28
C GLN A 258 15.27 -23.48 19.42
N LYS A 259 15.21 -22.17 19.13
CA LYS A 259 15.41 -21.10 20.13
C LYS A 259 14.10 -20.53 20.68
N GLU A 260 14.08 -20.05 21.92
CA GLU A 260 12.88 -19.47 22.58
C GLU A 260 12.65 -18.00 22.20
N SER A 261 11.39 -17.52 22.30
CA SER A 261 10.87 -16.21 21.85
C SER A 261 11.02 -15.98 20.35
N ARG A 262 9.88 -15.95 19.64
CA ARG A 262 9.85 -16.09 18.18
C ARG A 262 8.82 -15.14 17.60
N THR A 263 9.18 -14.55 16.46
CA THR A 263 8.27 -13.80 15.62
C THR A 263 8.51 -14.22 14.18
N SER A 264 7.44 -14.32 13.40
CA SER A 264 7.50 -14.77 12.01
C SER A 264 6.47 -14.04 11.18
N ASN A 265 6.75 -13.94 9.89
CA ASN A 265 5.87 -13.29 8.95
C ASN A 265 6.18 -13.77 7.53
N SER A 266 5.20 -13.74 6.65
CA SER A 266 5.37 -14.03 5.24
C SER A 266 4.86 -12.92 4.32
N PHE A 267 5.49 -12.82 3.15
CA PHE A 267 5.09 -11.92 2.08
C PHE A 267 5.01 -12.68 0.76
N TYR A 268 3.89 -12.55 0.06
CA TYR A 268 3.72 -13.12 -1.28
C TYR A 268 4.11 -12.08 -2.34
N ASN A 269 4.96 -12.47 -3.28
CA ASN A 269 5.23 -11.67 -4.48
C ASN A 269 5.63 -12.60 -5.64
N ASP A 270 5.03 -12.39 -6.83
CA ASP A 270 5.45 -13.05 -8.08
C ASP A 270 5.64 -14.58 -7.95
N LYS A 271 4.56 -15.25 -7.50
CA LYS A 271 4.51 -16.71 -7.24
C LYS A 271 5.55 -17.23 -6.27
N LYS A 272 6.07 -16.38 -5.39
CA LYS A 272 7.00 -16.76 -4.34
C LYS A 272 6.47 -16.33 -2.99
N LEU A 273 6.72 -17.17 -1.99
CA LEU A 273 6.46 -16.86 -0.60
C LEU A 273 7.79 -16.60 0.11
N PHE A 274 7.94 -15.38 0.60
CA PHE A 274 9.09 -14.93 1.36
C PHE A 274 8.75 -15.07 2.83
N GLN A 275 9.42 -15.97 3.53
CA GLN A 275 9.17 -16.23 4.94
C GLN A 275 10.35 -15.76 5.77
N MET A 276 10.08 -14.95 6.80
CA MET A 276 11.07 -14.61 7.80
C MET A 276 10.68 -15.16 9.16
N PHE A 277 11.71 -15.49 9.91
CA PHE A 277 11.63 -15.88 11.31
C PHE A 277 12.75 -15.17 12.06
N ALA A 278 12.44 -14.60 13.21
CA ALA A 278 13.42 -13.96 14.05
C ALA A 278 13.22 -14.29 15.53
N SER A 279 14.35 -14.36 16.24
CA SER A 279 14.44 -14.38 17.70
C SER A 279 15.57 -13.46 18.14
N LYS A 280 15.78 -13.30 19.44
CA LYS A 280 16.98 -12.62 19.97
C LYS A 280 18.31 -13.27 19.56
N GLU A 281 18.29 -14.53 19.10
CA GLU A 281 19.49 -15.33 18.80
C GLU A 281 19.77 -15.50 17.30
N GLU A 282 18.75 -15.47 16.45
CA GLU A 282 18.90 -15.71 15.01
C GLU A 282 17.83 -15.04 14.14
N LEU A 283 18.18 -14.81 12.87
CA LEU A 283 17.28 -14.47 11.77
C LEU A 283 17.34 -15.60 10.74
N LEU A 284 16.20 -16.19 10.42
CA LEU A 284 16.05 -17.18 9.35
C LEU A 284 15.20 -16.56 8.24
N PHE A 285 15.61 -16.77 7.00
CA PHE A 285 14.92 -16.26 5.83
C PHE A 285 14.86 -17.36 4.77
N GLU A 286 13.66 -17.64 4.27
CA GLU A 286 13.43 -18.60 3.19
C GLU A 286 12.58 -17.97 2.08
N VAL A 287 12.90 -18.33 0.83
CA VAL A 287 12.08 -18.04 -0.34
C VAL A 287 11.58 -19.37 -0.86
N LYS A 288 10.27 -19.53 -1.00
CA LYS A 288 9.63 -20.74 -1.51
C LYS A 288 8.87 -20.44 -2.78
N ASP A 289 8.88 -21.41 -3.68
CA ASP A 289 7.96 -21.41 -4.82
C ASP A 289 6.54 -21.63 -4.29
N PHE A 290 5.61 -20.75 -4.67
CA PHE A 290 4.24 -20.77 -4.12
C PHE A 290 3.41 -21.94 -4.66
N ASP A 291 3.74 -22.44 -5.85
CA ASP A 291 2.98 -23.51 -6.50
C ASP A 291 3.42 -24.90 -6.02
N SER A 292 4.72 -25.15 -5.94
CA SER A 292 5.30 -26.43 -5.51
C SER A 292 5.62 -26.52 -4.02
N GLY A 293 5.76 -25.38 -3.33
CA GLY A 293 6.23 -25.34 -1.94
C GLY A 293 7.74 -25.56 -1.76
N ASN A 294 8.48 -25.77 -2.85
CA ASN A 294 9.92 -26.02 -2.82
C ASN A 294 10.70 -24.78 -2.35
N THR A 295 11.68 -24.98 -1.49
CA THR A 295 12.60 -23.91 -1.06
C THR A 295 13.55 -23.55 -2.21
N ILE A 296 13.46 -22.30 -2.66
CA ILE A 296 14.33 -21.69 -3.68
C ILE A 296 15.63 -21.20 -3.04
N LYS A 297 15.52 -20.52 -1.88
CA LYS A 297 16.66 -19.93 -1.18
C LYS A 297 16.46 -19.99 0.32
N LYS A 298 17.56 -20.12 1.07
CA LYS A 298 17.58 -20.13 2.53
C LYS A 298 18.80 -19.40 3.07
N TYR A 299 18.59 -18.62 4.11
CA TYR A 299 19.63 -17.96 4.90
C TYR A 299 19.37 -18.19 6.40
N SER A 300 20.44 -18.42 7.14
CA SER A 300 20.43 -18.57 8.60
C SER A 300 21.53 -17.69 9.16
N ILE A 301 21.18 -16.73 10.01
CA ILE A 301 22.11 -15.75 10.57
C ILE A 301 22.00 -15.77 12.09
N SER A 302 23.10 -16.05 12.79
CA SER A 302 23.16 -15.90 14.25
C SER A 302 23.36 -14.44 14.67
N LYS A 303 23.01 -14.09 15.91
CA LYS A 303 23.27 -12.77 16.50
C LYS A 303 24.74 -12.32 16.43
N ASN A 304 25.66 -13.28 16.38
CA ASN A 304 27.11 -13.03 16.30
C ASN A 304 27.60 -12.83 14.86
N ASP A 305 26.79 -13.17 13.86
CA ASP A 305 27.14 -13.07 12.45
C ASP A 305 26.78 -11.70 11.87
N SER A 306 27.53 -11.26 10.86
CA SER A 306 27.11 -10.14 10.01
C SER A 306 26.08 -10.62 8.98
N ILE A 307 25.02 -9.85 8.74
CA ILE A 307 24.08 -10.14 7.63
C ILE A 307 24.75 -9.81 6.28
N PRO A 308 25.06 -10.81 5.43
CA PRO A 308 25.85 -10.60 4.21
C PRO A 308 25.07 -9.92 3.07
N PHE A 309 23.74 -9.93 3.13
CA PHE A 309 22.84 -9.34 2.13
C PHE A 309 22.32 -7.94 2.48
N LYS A 310 22.67 -7.38 3.63
CA LYS A 310 22.14 -6.06 3.99
C LYS A 310 22.78 -4.99 3.10
N THR A 311 21.95 -4.11 2.57
CA THR A 311 22.36 -2.95 1.77
C THR A 311 22.16 -1.63 2.53
N SER A 312 21.49 -1.66 3.67
CA SER A 312 21.37 -0.52 4.58
C SER A 312 22.06 -0.76 5.93
N PRO A 313 22.20 0.28 6.76
CA PRO A 313 22.34 0.11 8.21
C PRO A 313 21.09 -0.53 8.82
N PHE A 314 21.22 -0.99 10.05
CA PHE A 314 20.06 -1.32 10.88
C PHE A 314 19.48 -0.04 11.48
N PHE A 315 18.17 0.09 11.47
CA PHE A 315 17.46 1.24 12.02
C PHE A 315 16.51 0.84 13.13
N VAL A 316 16.39 1.72 14.12
CA VAL A 316 15.32 1.74 15.12
C VAL A 316 14.67 3.10 15.03
N GLN A 317 13.35 3.12 15.03
CA GLN A 317 12.58 4.34 15.05
C GLN A 317 11.45 4.21 16.06
N ILE A 318 11.25 5.28 16.83
CA ILE A 318 10.18 5.42 17.81
C ILE A 318 9.33 6.60 17.35
N ASP A 319 8.04 6.36 17.14
CA ASP A 319 7.09 7.33 16.58
C ASP A 319 7.59 7.94 15.26
N ASN A 320 7.21 9.17 15.00
CA ASN A 320 7.66 9.94 13.84
C ASN A 320 9.04 10.59 14.04
N ARG A 321 9.84 10.12 15.02
CA ARG A 321 11.21 10.61 15.22
C ARG A 321 12.13 10.11 14.12
N ARG A 322 13.23 10.81 13.91
CA ARG A 322 14.23 10.37 12.93
C ARG A 322 14.77 8.98 13.30
N PRO A 323 14.89 8.06 12.32
CA PRO A 323 15.50 6.75 12.52
C PRO A 323 16.91 6.85 13.10
N GLN A 324 17.20 6.01 14.08
CA GLN A 324 18.51 5.87 14.70
C GLN A 324 19.20 4.61 14.17
N GLN A 325 20.45 4.76 13.75
CA GLN A 325 21.26 3.63 13.31
C GLN A 325 21.73 2.79 14.50
N ILE A 326 21.70 1.48 14.36
CA ILE A 326 22.31 0.53 15.30
C ILE A 326 23.37 -0.34 14.60
N ASN A 327 24.35 -0.80 15.38
CA ASN A 327 25.65 -1.18 14.81
C ASN A 327 25.78 -2.65 14.40
N ASN A 328 25.00 -3.57 14.99
CA ASN A 328 25.21 -5.00 14.79
C ASN A 328 23.91 -5.83 14.84
N THR A 329 24.01 -7.06 14.33
CA THR A 329 22.92 -8.02 14.24
C THR A 329 22.32 -8.33 15.61
N ALA A 330 23.14 -8.54 16.65
CA ALA A 330 22.65 -8.79 18.01
C ALA A 330 21.74 -7.67 18.55
N LYS A 331 22.10 -6.39 18.35
CA LYS A 331 21.24 -5.27 18.73
C LYS A 331 19.96 -5.25 17.91
N PHE A 332 20.05 -5.49 16.60
CA PHE A 332 18.87 -5.55 15.73
C PHE A 332 17.89 -6.62 16.19
N LEU A 333 18.36 -7.85 16.39
CA LEU A 333 17.55 -8.97 16.87
C LEU A 333 16.96 -8.70 18.25
N LYS A 334 17.71 -8.09 19.17
CA LYS A 334 17.19 -7.67 20.48
C LYS A 334 16.07 -6.64 20.36
N HIS A 335 16.16 -5.71 19.42
CA HIS A 335 15.12 -4.70 19.21
C HIS A 335 13.88 -5.27 18.51
N LEU A 336 14.08 -6.25 17.63
CA LEU A 336 13.04 -7.00 16.91
C LEU A 336 12.32 -8.01 17.81
N ASP A 337 13.02 -8.58 18.80
CA ASP A 337 12.44 -9.49 19.79
C ASP A 337 11.27 -8.81 20.53
N GLY A 338 10.14 -9.51 20.59
CA GLY A 338 8.89 -8.98 21.14
C GLY A 338 8.10 -8.04 20.21
N LEU A 339 8.54 -7.80 18.98
CA LEU A 339 7.75 -7.12 17.94
C LEU A 339 7.16 -8.14 16.94
N PRO A 340 5.92 -7.93 16.47
CA PRO A 340 5.45 -8.55 15.24
C PRO A 340 6.45 -8.31 14.10
N ALA A 341 6.99 -9.39 13.54
CA ALA A 341 7.88 -9.33 12.39
C ALA A 341 7.08 -8.89 11.16
N GLY A 342 7.76 -8.23 10.24
CA GLY A 342 7.24 -7.85 8.94
C GLY A 342 8.30 -8.06 7.88
N ILE A 343 7.89 -8.62 6.75
CA ILE A 343 8.70 -8.70 5.54
C ILE A 343 7.92 -8.06 4.40
N SER A 344 8.59 -7.25 3.61
CA SER A 344 8.00 -6.58 2.44
C SER A 344 8.94 -6.75 1.26
N VAL A 345 8.38 -7.09 0.10
CA VAL A 345 9.17 -7.34 -1.11
C VAL A 345 8.65 -6.47 -2.24
N LEU A 346 9.52 -5.64 -2.78
CA LEU A 346 9.30 -4.85 -3.99
C LEU A 346 10.23 -5.35 -5.09
N LYS A 347 9.67 -5.65 -6.26
CA LYS A 347 10.43 -6.13 -7.42
C LYS A 347 10.51 -5.05 -8.50
N ASN A 348 11.67 -4.89 -9.11
CA ASN A 348 11.80 -4.21 -10.41
C ASN A 348 12.33 -5.19 -11.47
N LYS A 349 12.65 -4.67 -12.67
CA LYS A 349 13.14 -5.47 -13.81
C LYS A 349 14.47 -6.21 -13.57
N LYS A 350 15.20 -5.92 -12.48
CA LYS A 350 16.56 -6.45 -12.26
C LYS A 350 16.78 -7.05 -10.87
N SER A 351 16.00 -6.63 -9.88
CA SER A 351 16.29 -6.88 -8.47
C SER A 351 15.03 -6.99 -7.62
N ASN A 352 15.16 -7.75 -6.55
CA ASN A 352 14.20 -7.89 -5.48
C ASN A 352 14.71 -7.08 -4.27
N PHE A 353 13.88 -6.18 -3.78
CA PHE A 353 14.17 -5.31 -2.65
C PHE A 353 13.35 -5.79 -1.49
N ILE A 354 14.05 -6.21 -0.44
CA ILE A 354 13.43 -6.86 0.70
C ILE A 354 13.69 -6.00 1.92
N THR A 355 12.62 -5.56 2.55
CA THR A 355 12.67 -4.95 3.87
C THR A 355 12.38 -6.03 4.90
N PHE A 356 13.32 -6.22 5.82
CA PHE A 356 13.13 -7.03 7.02
C PHE A 356 12.84 -6.08 8.17
N SER A 357 11.73 -6.28 8.87
CA SER A 357 11.29 -5.35 9.89
C SER A 357 10.56 -6.01 11.06
N GLY A 358 10.28 -5.21 12.08
CA GLY A 358 9.23 -5.47 13.04
C GLY A 358 8.59 -4.18 13.52
N TYR A 359 7.32 -4.27 13.89
CA TYR A 359 6.49 -3.12 14.25
C TYR A 359 5.57 -3.46 15.41
N GLY A 360 5.54 -2.58 16.41
CA GLY A 360 4.62 -2.68 17.53
C GLY A 360 4.15 -1.31 17.99
N GLU A 361 2.90 -1.25 18.43
CA GLU A 361 2.33 -0.10 19.12
C GLU A 361 2.03 -0.50 20.56
N TYR A 362 2.34 0.40 21.48
CA TYR A 362 2.12 0.23 22.91
C TYR A 362 1.36 1.44 23.43
N SER A 363 0.34 1.20 24.25
CA SER A 363 -0.32 2.26 25.01
C SER A 363 0.49 2.54 26.28
N ASP A 364 0.80 3.81 26.50
CA ASP A 364 1.38 4.31 27.75
C ASP A 364 0.54 5.48 28.26
N PHE A 365 0.80 5.95 29.48
CA PHE A 365 0.04 7.01 30.13
C PHE A 365 0.97 8.07 30.69
N TYR A 366 0.62 9.34 30.52
CA TYR A 366 1.21 10.41 31.33
C TYR A 366 0.14 11.03 32.22
N TYR A 367 0.59 11.58 33.34
CA TYR A 367 -0.29 12.29 34.27
C TYR A 367 -0.33 13.77 33.89
N GLN A 368 -1.51 14.28 33.59
CA GLN A 368 -1.74 15.70 33.33
C GLN A 368 -2.36 16.32 34.58
N PRO A 369 -1.60 17.08 35.40
CA PRO A 369 -2.17 17.75 36.57
C PRO A 369 -3.01 18.95 36.13
N ASP A 370 -4.27 18.98 36.53
CA ASP A 370 -5.16 20.12 36.29
C ASP A 370 -4.89 21.30 37.25
N SER A 371 -4.23 21.05 38.39
CA SER A 371 -3.82 22.08 39.34
C SER A 371 -2.65 21.66 40.23
N PHE A 372 -2.00 22.64 40.88
CA PHE A 372 -0.93 22.39 41.86
C PHE A 372 -1.50 21.69 43.09
N GLY A 373 -1.25 20.38 43.23
CA GLY A 373 -1.66 19.57 44.38
C GLY A 373 -2.58 18.39 44.06
N ASP A 374 -2.99 18.22 42.80
CA ASP A 374 -3.88 17.14 42.39
C ASP A 374 -3.12 15.95 41.75
N PHE A 375 -3.63 14.73 41.96
CA PHE A 375 -3.15 13.54 41.26
C PHE A 375 -3.83 13.50 39.88
N GLY A 376 -3.21 14.19 38.92
CA GLY A 376 -3.76 14.48 37.59
C GLY A 376 -4.38 13.31 36.79
N GLU A 377 -5.06 13.65 35.70
CA GLU A 377 -5.73 12.67 34.84
C GLU A 377 -4.71 11.81 34.07
N ARG A 378 -4.97 10.50 33.97
CA ARG A 378 -4.18 9.60 33.12
C ARG A 378 -4.59 9.77 31.67
N VAL A 379 -3.76 10.45 30.89
CA VAL A 379 -3.99 10.61 29.45
C VAL A 379 -3.28 9.47 28.73
N PRO A 380 -4.01 8.57 28.03
CA PRO A 380 -3.41 7.53 27.22
C PRO A 380 -2.73 8.15 26.00
N TYR A 381 -1.53 7.66 25.67
CA TYR A 381 -0.87 7.93 24.41
C TYR A 381 -0.32 6.63 23.82
N SER A 382 -0.16 6.59 22.49
CA SER A 382 0.40 5.43 21.81
C SER A 382 1.84 5.72 21.41
N ILE A 383 2.72 4.78 21.70
CA ILE A 383 4.11 4.78 21.25
C ILE A 383 4.23 3.68 20.20
N SER A 384 4.69 4.06 19.01
CA SER A 384 5.04 3.09 17.97
C SER A 384 6.54 2.86 17.95
N LYS A 385 6.95 1.62 17.74
CA LYS A 385 8.35 1.24 17.57
C LYS A 385 8.48 0.40 16.32
N MET A 386 9.40 0.79 15.44
CA MET A 386 9.78 0.04 14.27
C MET A 386 11.28 -0.22 14.24
N VAL A 387 11.65 -1.38 13.73
CA VAL A 387 13.04 -1.82 13.61
C VAL A 387 13.18 -2.42 12.22
N TYR A 388 14.18 -2.03 11.43
CA TYR A 388 14.28 -2.51 10.05
C TYR A 388 15.70 -2.44 9.46
N PHE A 389 15.90 -3.20 8.39
CA PHE A 389 16.97 -2.99 7.42
C PHE A 389 16.52 -3.47 6.04
N ASP A 390 17.29 -3.10 5.03
CA ASP A 390 17.05 -3.44 3.64
C ASP A 390 18.11 -4.38 3.08
N ALA A 391 17.66 -5.19 2.13
CA ALA A 391 18.47 -6.09 1.34
C ALA A 391 18.08 -6.00 -0.13
N VAL A 392 19.06 -6.22 -1.01
CA VAL A 392 18.85 -6.31 -2.44
C VAL A 392 19.38 -7.63 -2.94
N PHE A 393 18.53 -8.33 -3.67
CA PHE A 393 18.84 -9.59 -4.31
C PHE A 393 18.64 -9.47 -5.81
N ASP A 394 19.38 -10.23 -6.60
CA ASP A 394 19.07 -10.37 -8.02
C ASP A 394 17.82 -11.26 -8.24
N GLU A 395 17.48 -11.54 -9.50
CA GLU A 395 16.35 -12.41 -9.86
C GLU A 395 16.50 -13.86 -9.37
N LYS A 396 17.74 -14.31 -9.12
CA LYS A 396 18.06 -15.66 -8.61
C LYS A 396 18.19 -15.70 -7.09
N PHE A 397 17.91 -14.59 -6.42
CA PHE A 397 18.10 -14.40 -4.99
C PHE A 397 19.56 -14.51 -4.54
N ASP A 398 20.51 -14.13 -5.40
CA ASP A 398 21.93 -14.02 -5.08
C ASP A 398 22.32 -12.60 -4.67
N LEU A 399 23.44 -12.50 -3.95
CA LEU A 399 23.96 -11.24 -3.40
C LEU A 399 24.49 -10.33 -4.51
N THR A 400 23.93 -9.14 -4.67
CA THR A 400 24.50 -8.11 -5.54
C THR A 400 25.54 -7.31 -4.76
N LYS A 401 26.81 -7.73 -4.79
CA LYS A 401 27.88 -7.06 -4.02
C LYS A 401 28.33 -5.70 -4.58
N ASP A 402 28.04 -5.40 -5.86
CA ASP A 402 28.72 -4.32 -6.59
C ASP A 402 27.83 -3.34 -7.37
N LYS A 403 26.50 -3.32 -7.17
CA LYS A 403 25.64 -2.38 -7.90
C LYS A 403 25.28 -1.19 -7.02
N LYS A 404 25.84 -0.01 -7.32
CA LYS A 404 25.25 1.27 -6.89
C LYS A 404 23.78 1.23 -7.32
N GLN A 405 22.90 1.14 -6.33
CA GLN A 405 21.48 0.92 -6.55
C GLN A 405 20.87 2.15 -7.21
N GLU A 406 20.17 1.93 -8.32
CA GLU A 406 19.28 2.93 -8.89
C GLU A 406 18.08 3.10 -7.93
N PRO A 407 17.80 4.31 -7.45
CA PRO A 407 16.62 4.56 -6.61
C PRO A 407 15.36 4.28 -7.43
N PHE A 408 14.30 3.87 -6.73
CA PHE A 408 13.04 3.66 -7.39
C PHE A 408 12.33 4.97 -7.74
N ALA A 409 11.54 4.93 -8.79
CA ALA A 409 10.61 5.99 -9.13
C ALA A 409 9.72 6.37 -7.93
N ILE A 410 9.30 5.38 -7.15
CA ILE A 410 8.44 5.58 -5.98
C ILE A 410 9.19 6.28 -4.84
N ASP A 411 10.47 5.95 -4.61
CA ASP A 411 11.31 6.64 -3.62
C ASP A 411 11.49 8.11 -4.00
N ASN A 412 11.74 8.36 -5.28
CA ASN A 412 11.89 9.71 -5.83
C ASN A 412 10.62 10.53 -5.71
N LEU A 413 9.46 9.90 -5.92
CA LEU A 413 8.14 10.49 -5.74
C LEU A 413 7.91 10.89 -4.28
N PHE A 414 8.15 9.99 -3.32
CA PHE A 414 7.96 10.29 -1.90
C PHE A 414 8.97 11.31 -1.38
N TYR A 415 10.21 11.29 -1.88
CA TYR A 415 11.18 12.34 -1.62
C TYR A 415 10.68 13.71 -2.09
N PHE A 416 10.18 13.78 -3.34
CA PHE A 416 9.61 15.00 -3.89
C PHE A 416 8.44 15.52 -3.04
N LEU A 417 7.51 14.65 -2.63
CA LEU A 417 6.42 15.02 -1.73
C LEU A 417 6.94 15.56 -0.39
N ASN A 418 7.96 14.92 0.19
CA ASN A 418 8.50 15.34 1.48
C ASN A 418 9.16 16.72 1.43
N ILE A 419 9.90 17.05 0.38
CA ILE A 419 10.56 18.37 0.26
C ILE A 419 9.58 19.48 -0.18
N ASN A 420 8.49 19.13 -0.88
CA ASN A 420 7.52 20.09 -1.40
C ASN A 420 6.30 20.27 -0.49
N LYS A 421 6.46 21.05 0.58
CA LYS A 421 5.41 21.31 1.59
C LYS A 421 4.17 22.07 1.09
N LYS A 422 4.17 22.56 -0.16
CA LYS A 422 3.03 23.29 -0.77
C LYS A 422 1.96 22.35 -1.34
N ILE A 423 2.31 21.08 -1.52
CA ILE A 423 1.41 20.04 -2.03
C ILE A 423 0.42 19.69 -0.94
N SER A 424 -0.87 19.95 -1.19
CA SER A 424 -1.93 19.69 -0.20
C SER A 424 -2.70 18.41 -0.49
N LEU A 425 -2.72 17.95 -1.74
CA LEU A 425 -3.39 16.74 -2.19
C LEU A 425 -2.53 16.05 -3.24
N PHE A 426 -2.43 14.73 -3.21
CA PHE A 426 -1.74 13.96 -4.23
C PHE A 426 -2.39 12.59 -4.44
N THR A 427 -2.15 12.02 -5.61
CA THR A 427 -2.48 10.64 -5.97
C THR A 427 -1.41 10.14 -6.94
N THR A 428 -1.20 8.83 -6.97
CA THR A 428 -0.14 8.20 -7.77
C THR A 428 -0.77 7.18 -8.70
N LEU A 429 -0.45 7.28 -9.99
CA LEU A 429 -0.84 6.30 -11.01
C LEU A 429 0.41 5.57 -11.50
N LYS A 430 0.46 4.25 -11.35
CA LYS A 430 1.51 3.42 -11.93
C LYS A 430 1.15 3.12 -13.38
N LEU A 431 2.09 3.35 -14.28
CA LEU A 431 2.05 2.92 -15.68
C LEU A 431 3.18 1.91 -15.90
N LYS A 432 3.19 1.26 -17.08
CA LYS A 432 4.11 0.13 -17.39
C LYS A 432 5.57 0.33 -16.97
N ASP A 433 6.12 1.52 -17.20
CA ASP A 433 7.55 1.81 -17.00
C ASP A 433 7.83 3.03 -16.08
N TYR A 434 6.79 3.67 -15.55
CA TYR A 434 6.94 4.91 -14.78
C TYR A 434 5.71 5.19 -13.92
N TYR A 435 5.84 6.13 -13.00
CA TYR A 435 4.75 6.62 -12.17
C TYR A 435 4.37 8.04 -12.57
N ILE A 436 3.09 8.37 -12.48
CA ILE A 436 2.58 9.73 -12.54
C ILE A 436 2.14 10.12 -11.13
N LEU A 437 2.84 11.09 -10.54
CA LEU A 437 2.33 11.82 -9.38
C LEU A 437 1.41 12.92 -9.89
N SER A 438 0.16 12.88 -9.45
CA SER A 438 -0.81 13.94 -9.71
C SER A 438 -1.10 14.65 -8.42
N TYR A 439 -0.97 15.97 -8.39
CA TYR A 439 -1.07 16.72 -7.14
C TYR A 439 -1.67 18.11 -7.33
N TYR A 440 -2.26 18.62 -6.25
CA TYR A 440 -2.76 19.99 -6.20
C TYR A 440 -1.76 20.88 -5.45
N ASP A 441 -1.27 21.90 -6.14
CA ASP A 441 -0.46 22.97 -5.55
C ASP A 441 -1.38 24.10 -5.08
N SER A 442 -1.52 24.21 -3.76
CA SER A 442 -2.38 25.19 -3.11
C SER A 442 -1.94 26.65 -3.33
N ALA A 443 -0.65 26.89 -3.54
CA ALA A 443 -0.11 28.23 -3.74
C ALA A 443 -0.40 28.76 -5.14
N THR A 444 -0.30 27.90 -6.16
CA THR A 444 -0.54 28.26 -7.56
C THR A 444 -1.97 27.96 -8.02
N LYS A 445 -2.76 27.23 -7.22
CA LYS A 445 -4.10 26.75 -7.56
C LYS A 445 -4.11 25.95 -8.86
N GLN A 446 -3.19 24.99 -8.93
CA GLN A 446 -2.98 24.17 -10.12
C GLN A 446 -3.02 22.69 -9.75
N PHE A 447 -3.68 21.92 -10.59
CA PHE A 447 -3.53 20.47 -10.66
C PHE A 447 -2.36 20.15 -11.61
N ILE A 448 -1.39 19.38 -11.14
CA ILE A 448 -0.14 19.10 -11.86
C ILE A 448 0.07 17.59 -11.95
N MET A 449 0.43 17.10 -13.13
CA MET A 449 0.84 15.72 -13.37
C MET A 449 2.35 15.68 -13.65
N ARG A 450 3.08 14.84 -12.90
CA ARG A 450 4.54 14.74 -12.97
C ARG A 450 4.98 13.29 -13.09
N LYS A 451 5.85 13.01 -14.07
CA LYS A 451 6.45 11.69 -14.31
C LYS A 451 7.62 11.41 -13.36
N PHE A 452 7.70 10.18 -12.86
CA PHE A 452 8.83 9.64 -12.09
C PHE A 452 9.27 8.30 -12.67
N THR A 453 10.58 8.11 -12.83
CA THR A 453 11.22 6.88 -13.32
C THR A 453 12.30 6.43 -12.34
N ASP A 454 12.67 5.14 -12.41
CA ASP A 454 13.82 4.61 -11.66
C ASP A 454 15.12 5.30 -12.11
N GLY A 455 16.14 5.31 -11.24
CA GLY A 455 17.52 5.65 -11.62
C GLY A 455 18.09 7.00 -11.18
N PHE A 456 17.34 7.85 -10.48
CA PHE A 456 17.79 9.20 -10.13
C PHE A 456 17.75 9.53 -8.66
N MET A 457 18.87 9.89 -8.02
CA MET A 457 18.89 10.50 -6.70
C MET A 457 19.24 11.99 -6.83
N MET A 458 18.54 12.88 -6.11
CA MET A 458 19.06 14.22 -5.90
C MET A 458 20.26 14.12 -4.94
N GLU A 459 21.44 14.51 -5.39
CA GLU A 459 22.71 14.34 -4.65
C GLU A 459 22.76 15.10 -3.32
N ASP A 460 21.88 16.08 -3.13
CA ASP A 460 22.08 17.12 -2.11
C ASP A 460 21.37 16.88 -0.77
N ASN A 461 20.57 15.85 -0.59
CA ASN A 461 19.99 15.52 0.73
C ASN A 461 19.56 14.05 0.79
N GLY A 462 20.31 13.23 1.54
CA GLY A 462 19.95 11.95 2.16
C GLY A 462 18.90 11.05 1.46
N ASN A 463 19.29 9.82 1.15
CA ASN A 463 18.43 8.79 0.58
C ASN A 463 17.07 8.67 1.34
N PRO A 464 15.90 8.92 0.69
CA PRO A 464 14.57 8.83 1.32
C PRO A 464 14.29 7.46 1.96
N ILE A 465 14.97 6.40 1.51
CA ILE A 465 14.89 5.04 2.07
C ILE A 465 15.22 5.01 3.57
N MET A 466 16.01 5.97 4.08
CA MET A 466 16.41 5.97 5.48
C MET A 466 15.26 6.23 6.45
N ASN A 467 14.23 7.03 6.12
CA ASN A 467 13.11 7.33 7.03
C ASN A 467 11.80 6.73 6.52
N LYS A 468 11.57 5.47 6.85
CA LYS A 468 10.42 4.71 6.33
C LYS A 468 9.07 5.10 6.91
N ALA A 469 9.03 5.82 8.03
CA ALA A 469 7.77 6.39 8.50
C ALA A 469 7.17 7.42 7.54
N LEU A 470 7.94 7.94 6.58
CA LEU A 470 7.37 8.76 5.50
C LEU A 470 6.41 7.96 4.61
N PHE A 471 6.57 6.63 4.52
CA PHE A 471 5.65 5.74 3.80
C PHE A 471 4.42 5.37 4.64
N SER A 472 4.58 5.28 5.97
CA SER A 472 3.49 4.97 6.91
C SER A 472 2.59 6.17 7.24
N ASN A 473 3.00 7.39 6.90
CA ASN A 473 2.17 8.59 7.02
C ASN A 473 1.57 8.92 5.65
N PRO A 474 0.32 8.53 5.32
CA PRO A 474 -0.45 9.34 4.38
C PRO A 474 -0.43 10.78 4.90
N ALA A 475 -0.41 11.79 4.02
CA ALA A 475 -0.42 13.19 4.46
C ALA A 475 -1.48 13.38 5.56
N SER A 476 -1.04 13.66 6.78
CA SER A 476 -1.94 13.85 7.90
C SER A 476 -2.63 15.19 7.69
N PHE A 477 -3.92 15.17 7.36
CA PHE A 477 -4.74 16.35 7.53
C PHE A 477 -4.75 16.65 9.03
N GLY A 478 -4.35 17.88 9.40
CA GLY A 478 -4.40 18.34 10.78
C GLY A 478 -5.78 18.08 11.38
N SER A 479 -5.83 17.95 12.71
CA SER A 479 -7.05 17.64 13.45
C SER A 479 -8.23 18.48 12.94
N ILE A 480 -9.30 17.77 12.56
CA ILE A 480 -10.60 18.37 12.30
C ILE A 480 -11.00 19.04 13.62
N LYS A 481 -10.95 20.37 13.67
CA LYS A 481 -11.67 21.10 14.71
C LYS A 481 -13.15 20.85 14.46
N SER A 482 -13.76 20.02 15.32
CA SER A 482 -15.20 20.00 15.46
C SER A 482 -15.65 21.41 15.85
N GLN A 483 -16.46 22.05 15.00
CA GLN A 483 -17.38 23.09 15.45
C GLN A 483 -18.73 22.45 15.67
#